data_AF-A0A4D6HDP6-F1
#
_entry.id   AF-A0A4D6HDP6-F1
#
_cell.length_a   1.000
_cell.length_b   1.000
_cell.length_c   1.000
_cell.angle_alpha   90.00
_cell.angle_beta   90.00
_cell.angle_gamma   90.00
#
_symmetry.space_group_name_H-M   'P 1'
#
loop_
_entity.id
_entity.type
_entity.pdbx_description
1 polymer ?
#
loop_
_entity_poly.entity_id
_entity_poly.type
_entity_poly.pdbx_seq_one_letter_code
_entity_poly.pdbx_strand_id
1 'polypeptide(L)'
;MSEETGTTGIESDRLDSLTRNHAQLLSVIGTELSESSDVIETLSRNAAEANQSSTETVERAETAQQSAHEAHEDVGEARRAATEAHDRLEQLQDAVGEIDEITAMLDEIADQTNMLALNASIEAARVGAEGDGFAVVADEVKTLAEEAQQQATEIEAIVDEVRADAEDTIAEIEAVDEKTEAAAGSITETVSDLDDIATSAVETSASVDEVADTTQAFADDVDGLASKVIDAINQANELDELVGQR
;
A
#
# COMPACT_ATOMS: atom_id res chain seq x y z
N MET A 1 -12.32 92.82 28.82
CA MET A 1 -13.36 91.82 28.51
C MET A 1 -13.33 91.32 27.06
N SER A 2 -12.31 91.64 26.23
CA SER A 2 -12.19 91.11 24.84
C SER A 2 -11.07 90.09 24.63
N GLU A 3 -10.23 89.83 25.64
CA GLU A 3 -9.16 88.82 25.56
C GLU A 3 -9.65 87.40 25.90
N GLU A 4 -10.71 87.26 26.71
CA GLU A 4 -11.26 85.97 27.15
C GLU A 4 -12.08 85.28 26.03
N THR A 5 -12.73 86.07 25.16
CA THR A 5 -13.49 85.58 24.00
C THR A 5 -12.61 85.03 22.88
N GLY A 6 -11.36 85.51 22.74
CA GLY A 6 -10.43 85.02 21.72
C GLY A 6 -9.77 83.68 22.07
N THR A 7 -9.52 83.44 23.36
CA THR A 7 -8.98 82.15 23.84
C THR A 7 -10.03 81.04 23.77
N THR A 8 -11.29 81.37 24.09
CA THR A 8 -12.42 80.43 24.05
C THR A 8 -12.73 79.93 22.63
N GLY A 9 -12.62 80.78 21.61
CA GLY A 9 -12.82 80.37 20.21
C GLY A 9 -11.73 79.45 19.67
N ILE A 10 -10.46 79.70 20.04
CA ILE A 10 -9.33 78.84 19.65
C ILE A 10 -9.41 77.46 20.33
N GLU A 11 -9.87 77.41 21.59
CA GLU A 11 -10.13 76.15 22.29
C GLU A 11 -11.30 75.38 21.68
N SER A 12 -12.36 76.07 21.23
CA SER A 12 -13.50 75.46 20.54
C SER A 12 -13.11 74.84 19.19
N ASP A 13 -12.39 75.59 18.34
CA ASP A 13 -11.92 75.09 17.03
C ASP A 13 -10.99 73.87 17.19
N ARG A 14 -10.17 73.87 18.24
CA ARG A 14 -9.29 72.75 18.57
C ARG A 14 -10.08 71.53 19.06
N LEU A 15 -11.12 71.73 19.85
CA LEU A 15 -12.00 70.65 20.33
C LEU A 15 -12.76 70.02 19.16
N ASP A 16 -13.34 70.83 18.28
CA ASP A 16 -14.00 70.40 17.04
C ASP A 16 -13.09 69.53 16.17
N SER A 17 -11.86 69.99 15.94
CA SER A 17 -10.87 69.24 15.17
C SER A 17 -10.51 67.91 15.84
N LEU A 18 -10.45 67.86 17.18
CA LEU A 18 -10.14 66.65 17.93
C LEU A 18 -11.31 65.66 17.88
N THR A 19 -12.54 66.11 18.06
CA THR A 19 -13.76 65.28 17.97
C THR A 19 -13.92 64.68 16.58
N ARG A 20 -13.72 65.47 15.51
CA ARG A 20 -13.74 64.96 14.13
C ARG A 20 -12.65 63.92 13.87
N ASN A 21 -11.44 64.16 14.37
CA ASN A 21 -10.35 63.19 14.24
C ASN A 21 -10.63 61.90 15.01
N HIS A 22 -11.22 62.01 16.20
CA HIS A 22 -11.60 60.86 17.03
C HIS A 22 -12.71 60.03 16.38
N ALA A 23 -13.75 60.68 15.83
CA ALA A 23 -14.82 60.00 15.08
C ALA A 23 -14.28 59.28 13.84
N GLN A 24 -13.33 59.88 13.12
CA GLN A 24 -12.67 59.24 11.99
C GLN A 24 -11.86 58.02 12.42
N LEU A 25 -11.10 58.11 13.52
CA LEU A 25 -10.35 56.98 14.07
C LEU A 25 -11.28 55.82 14.47
N LEU A 26 -12.39 56.13 15.16
CA LEU A 26 -13.38 55.13 15.57
C LEU A 26 -14.05 54.45 14.37
N SER A 27 -14.29 55.17 13.27
CA SER A 27 -14.80 54.58 12.03
C SER A 27 -13.81 53.62 11.38
N VAL A 28 -12.51 53.94 11.41
CA VAL A 28 -11.45 53.03 10.92
C VAL A 28 -11.41 51.77 11.78
N ILE A 29 -11.39 51.91 13.11
CA ILE A 29 -11.41 50.76 14.03
C ILE A 29 -12.66 49.90 13.80
N GLY A 30 -13.84 50.51 13.60
CA GLY A 30 -15.06 49.78 13.29
C GLY A 30 -14.98 48.96 11.98
N THR A 31 -14.22 49.46 11.00
CA THR A 31 -13.99 48.75 9.73
C THR A 31 -13.02 47.58 9.94
N GLU A 32 -11.92 47.79 10.67
CA GLU A 32 -10.96 46.73 11.03
C GLU A 32 -11.60 45.63 11.88
N LEU A 33 -12.55 45.97 12.76
CA LEU A 33 -13.31 44.99 13.54
C LEU A 33 -14.25 44.16 12.65
N SER A 34 -14.90 44.78 11.66
CA SER A 34 -15.71 44.04 10.68
C SER A 34 -14.85 43.07 9.87
N GLU A 35 -13.67 43.50 9.43
CA GLU A 35 -12.73 42.63 8.71
C GLU A 35 -12.20 41.50 9.61
N SER A 36 -11.99 41.77 10.89
CA SER A 36 -11.60 40.76 11.88
C SER A 36 -12.68 39.68 12.06
N SER A 37 -13.96 40.07 12.09
CA SER A 37 -15.08 39.12 12.15
C SER A 37 -15.13 38.20 10.93
N ASP A 38 -14.90 38.71 9.73
CA ASP A 38 -14.85 37.90 8.51
C ASP A 38 -13.69 36.87 8.55
N VAL A 39 -12.54 37.27 9.11
CA VAL A 39 -11.39 36.38 9.33
C VAL A 39 -11.71 35.31 10.36
N ILE A 40 -12.38 35.65 11.47
CA ILE A 40 -12.80 34.70 12.50
C ILE A 40 -13.75 33.64 11.94
N GLU A 41 -14.75 34.05 11.15
CA GLU A 41 -15.69 33.11 10.52
C GLU A 41 -14.94 32.15 9.57
N THR A 42 -14.01 32.69 8.78
CA THR A 42 -13.17 31.90 7.89
C THR A 42 -12.29 30.91 8.67
N LEU A 43 -11.68 31.34 9.78
CA LEU A 43 -10.82 30.50 10.59
C LEU A 43 -11.62 29.38 11.28
N SER A 44 -12.80 29.68 11.80
CA SER A 44 -13.72 28.70 12.40
C SER A 44 -14.13 27.62 11.39
N ARG A 45 -14.46 28.04 10.15
CA ARG A 45 -14.79 27.11 9.08
C ARG A 45 -13.60 26.23 8.70
N ASN A 46 -12.41 26.81 8.54
CA ASN A 46 -11.19 26.06 8.23
C ASN A 46 -10.84 25.05 9.34
N ALA A 47 -11.03 25.42 10.62
CA ALA A 47 -10.83 24.52 11.73
C ALA A 47 -11.81 23.33 11.66
N ALA A 48 -13.10 23.57 11.43
CA ALA A 48 -14.08 22.51 11.27
C ALA A 48 -13.75 21.57 10.10
N GLU A 49 -13.36 22.12 8.94
CA GLU A 49 -12.93 21.35 7.77
C GLU A 49 -11.68 20.51 8.07
N ALA A 50 -10.68 21.07 8.77
CA ALA A 50 -9.46 20.36 9.14
C ALA A 50 -9.72 19.22 10.15
N ASN A 51 -10.64 19.41 11.11
CA ASN A 51 -10.99 18.37 12.08
C ASN A 51 -11.74 17.22 11.40
N GLN A 52 -12.68 17.53 10.49
CA GLN A 52 -13.33 16.53 9.66
C GLN A 52 -12.30 15.74 8.83
N SER A 53 -11.37 16.43 8.16
CA SER A 53 -10.32 15.77 7.37
C SER A 53 -9.42 14.87 8.23
N SER A 54 -9.15 15.26 9.48
CA SER A 54 -8.35 14.46 10.42
C SER A 54 -9.10 13.19 10.82
N THR A 55 -10.40 13.29 11.11
CA THR A 55 -11.26 12.14 11.41
C THR A 55 -11.32 11.17 10.23
N GLU A 56 -11.56 11.66 9.01
CA GLU A 56 -11.56 10.82 7.80
C GLU A 56 -10.20 10.15 7.56
N THR A 57 -9.09 10.81 7.94
CA THR A 57 -7.74 10.23 7.80
C THR A 57 -7.55 9.05 8.75
N VAL A 58 -8.02 9.15 10.00
CA VAL A 58 -7.99 8.05 10.96
C VAL A 58 -8.80 6.85 10.44
N GLU A 59 -10.04 7.07 10.02
CA GLU A 59 -10.90 6.00 9.48
C GLU A 59 -10.28 5.29 8.25
N ARG A 60 -9.64 6.06 7.37
CA ARG A 60 -8.93 5.51 6.20
C ARG A 60 -7.68 4.73 6.61
N ALA A 61 -6.93 5.21 7.60
CA ALA A 61 -5.77 4.50 8.12
C ALA A 61 -6.17 3.16 8.74
N GLU A 62 -7.23 3.12 9.55
CA GLU A 62 -7.78 1.89 10.13
C GLU A 62 -8.24 0.90 9.05
N THR A 63 -8.96 1.38 8.03
CA THR A 63 -9.40 0.54 6.91
C THR A 63 -8.19 -0.03 6.15
N ALA A 64 -7.17 0.80 5.90
CA ALA A 64 -5.96 0.36 5.22
C ALA A 64 -5.15 -0.64 6.06
N GLN A 65 -5.13 -0.50 7.40
CA GLN A 65 -4.50 -1.46 8.30
C GLN A 65 -5.21 -2.82 8.24
N GLN A 66 -6.54 -2.84 8.18
CA GLN A 66 -7.29 -4.08 7.99
C GLN A 66 -6.91 -4.75 6.66
N SER A 67 -6.91 -4.00 5.55
CA SER A 67 -6.51 -4.55 4.24
C SER A 67 -5.07 -5.05 4.22
N ALA A 68 -4.16 -4.37 4.93
CA ALA A 68 -2.78 -4.83 5.07
C ALA A 68 -2.69 -6.13 5.88
N HIS A 69 -3.54 -6.30 6.91
CA HIS A 69 -3.61 -7.55 7.66
C HIS A 69 -4.13 -8.72 6.80
N GLU A 70 -5.19 -8.50 6.02
CA GLU A 70 -5.71 -9.49 5.07
C GLU A 70 -4.62 -9.88 4.05
N ALA A 71 -3.89 -8.90 3.51
CA ALA A 71 -2.77 -9.16 2.62
C ALA A 71 -1.64 -9.98 3.29
N HIS A 72 -1.41 -9.79 4.59
CA HIS A 72 -0.43 -10.58 5.34
C HIS A 72 -0.85 -12.05 5.46
N GLU A 73 -2.15 -12.30 5.68
CA GLU A 73 -2.71 -13.66 5.72
C GLU A 73 -2.57 -14.34 4.35
N ASP A 74 -2.93 -13.65 3.26
CA ASP A 74 -2.80 -14.14 1.88
C ASP A 74 -1.35 -14.52 1.53
N VAL A 75 -0.38 -13.68 1.92
CA VAL A 75 1.05 -13.98 1.75
C VAL A 75 1.45 -15.23 2.56
N GLY A 76 0.93 -15.38 3.77
CA GLY A 76 1.14 -16.57 4.59
C GLY A 76 0.56 -17.84 3.96
N GLU A 77 -0.60 -17.76 3.32
CA GLU A 77 -1.19 -18.88 2.55
C GLU A 77 -0.37 -19.22 1.31
N ALA A 78 0.04 -18.22 0.54
CA ALA A 78 0.90 -18.40 -0.64
C ALA A 78 2.20 -19.11 -0.28
N ARG A 79 2.83 -18.72 0.84
CA ARG A 79 4.05 -19.37 1.33
C ARG A 79 3.83 -20.85 1.69
N ARG A 80 2.72 -21.18 2.37
CA ARG A 80 2.40 -22.60 2.66
C ARG A 80 2.18 -23.39 1.37
N ALA A 81 1.46 -22.84 0.41
CA ALA A 81 1.24 -23.47 -0.88
C ALA A 81 2.56 -23.71 -1.64
N ALA A 82 3.50 -22.76 -1.57
CA ALA A 82 4.84 -22.91 -2.15
C ALA A 82 5.62 -24.05 -1.47
N THR A 83 5.60 -24.14 -0.13
CA THR A 83 6.23 -25.25 0.60
C THR A 83 5.61 -26.60 0.23
N GLU A 84 4.28 -26.69 0.16
CA GLU A 84 3.61 -27.93 -0.25
C GLU A 84 3.94 -28.33 -1.70
N ALA A 85 4.11 -27.36 -2.59
CA ALA A 85 4.51 -27.60 -3.98
C ALA A 85 5.95 -28.13 -4.04
N HIS A 86 6.86 -27.54 -3.26
CA HIS A 86 8.24 -28.01 -3.13
C HIS A 86 8.29 -29.48 -2.68
N ASP A 87 7.60 -29.84 -1.60
CA ASP A 87 7.59 -31.21 -1.06
C ASP A 87 7.03 -32.23 -2.08
N ARG A 88 6.07 -31.81 -2.92
CA ARG A 88 5.53 -32.66 -3.99
C ARG A 88 6.52 -32.84 -5.15
N LEU A 89 7.33 -31.83 -5.45
CA LEU A 89 8.35 -31.91 -6.49
C LEU A 89 9.55 -32.73 -6.04
N GLU A 90 9.91 -32.71 -4.76
CA GLU A 90 10.89 -33.66 -4.20
C GLU A 90 10.40 -35.11 -4.39
N GLN A 91 9.13 -35.40 -4.06
CA GLN A 91 8.55 -36.73 -4.28
C GLN A 91 8.50 -37.11 -5.76
N LEU A 92 8.26 -36.15 -6.65
CA LEU A 92 8.31 -36.38 -8.10
C LEU A 92 9.72 -36.77 -8.54
N GLN A 93 10.76 -36.06 -8.08
CA GLN A 93 12.15 -36.40 -8.39
C GLN A 93 12.53 -37.80 -7.92
N ASP A 94 12.10 -38.20 -6.72
CA ASP A 94 12.32 -39.55 -6.21
C ASP A 94 11.66 -40.61 -7.12
N ALA A 95 10.39 -40.39 -7.51
CA ALA A 95 9.67 -41.28 -8.40
C ALA A 95 10.29 -41.37 -9.81
N VAL A 96 10.79 -40.24 -10.32
CA VAL A 96 11.53 -40.17 -11.58
C VAL A 96 12.84 -40.96 -11.49
N GLY A 97 13.56 -40.88 -10.35
CA GLY A 97 14.73 -41.71 -10.10
C GLY A 97 14.43 -43.21 -10.09
N GLU A 98 13.29 -43.63 -9.52
CA GLU A 98 12.86 -45.04 -9.58
C GLU A 98 12.55 -45.50 -11.02
N ILE A 99 11.96 -44.63 -11.85
CA ILE A 99 11.71 -44.92 -13.27
C ILE A 99 13.03 -45.06 -14.04
N ASP A 100 14.03 -44.23 -13.78
CA ASP A 100 15.38 -44.35 -14.35
C ASP A 100 15.97 -45.74 -14.08
N GLU A 101 15.91 -46.20 -12.82
CA GLU A 101 16.42 -47.53 -12.43
C GLU A 101 15.68 -48.68 -13.16
N ILE A 102 14.36 -48.57 -13.29
CA ILE A 102 13.55 -49.56 -14.01
C ILE A 102 13.89 -49.55 -15.50
N THR A 103 14.06 -48.38 -16.10
CA THR A 103 14.35 -48.23 -17.53
C THR A 103 15.72 -48.80 -17.87
N ALA A 104 16.73 -48.52 -17.03
CA ALA A 104 18.06 -49.11 -17.16
C ALA A 104 18.03 -50.65 -17.04
N MET A 105 17.21 -51.19 -16.13
CA MET A 105 17.02 -52.65 -16.03
C MET A 105 16.35 -53.24 -17.28
N LEU A 106 15.37 -52.55 -17.86
CA LEU A 106 14.69 -52.99 -19.08
C LEU A 106 15.65 -53.02 -20.28
N ASP A 107 16.51 -52.00 -20.40
CA ASP A 107 17.56 -51.98 -21.43
C ASP A 107 18.52 -53.16 -21.28
N GLU A 108 18.97 -53.45 -20.05
CA GLU A 108 19.83 -54.61 -19.76
C GLU A 108 19.14 -55.94 -20.11
N ILE A 109 17.85 -56.10 -19.75
CA ILE A 109 17.07 -57.29 -20.10
C ILE A 109 16.92 -57.43 -21.62
N ALA A 110 16.66 -56.33 -22.32
CA ALA A 110 16.52 -56.33 -23.76
C ALA A 110 17.86 -56.68 -24.44
N ASP A 111 19.00 -56.17 -23.97
CA ASP A 111 20.32 -56.55 -24.48
C ASP A 111 20.67 -58.02 -24.22
N GLN A 112 20.38 -58.54 -23.02
CA GLN A 112 20.55 -59.96 -22.73
C GLN A 112 19.65 -60.84 -23.62
N THR A 113 18.41 -60.41 -23.87
CA THR A 113 17.46 -61.11 -24.74
C THR A 113 17.94 -61.10 -26.20
N ASN A 114 18.43 -59.97 -26.69
CA ASN A 114 19.02 -59.83 -28.01
C ASN A 114 20.23 -60.77 -28.18
N MET A 115 21.12 -60.83 -27.19
CA MET A 115 22.27 -61.74 -27.17
C MET A 115 21.85 -63.22 -27.14
N LEU A 116 20.81 -63.58 -26.39
CA LEU A 116 20.26 -64.94 -26.38
C LEU A 116 19.65 -65.32 -27.74
N ALA A 117 18.90 -64.40 -28.34
CA ALA A 117 18.30 -64.57 -29.66
C ALA A 117 19.37 -64.76 -30.74
N LEU A 118 20.44 -63.95 -30.73
CA LEU A 118 21.57 -64.08 -31.63
C LEU A 118 22.25 -65.46 -31.51
N ASN A 119 22.49 -65.93 -30.28
CA ASN A 119 23.06 -67.25 -30.04
C ASN A 119 22.14 -68.37 -30.57
N ALA A 120 20.82 -68.22 -30.42
CA ALA A 120 19.83 -69.16 -30.95
C ALA A 120 19.79 -69.17 -32.49
N SER A 121 19.86 -68.00 -33.15
CA SER A 121 19.94 -67.91 -34.62
C SER A 121 21.21 -68.59 -35.15
N ILE A 122 22.35 -68.43 -34.46
CA ILE A 122 23.62 -69.10 -34.81
C ILE A 122 23.50 -70.63 -34.69
N GLU A 123 22.94 -71.13 -33.59
CA GLU A 123 22.81 -72.57 -33.40
C GLU A 123 21.76 -73.17 -34.36
N ALA A 124 20.67 -72.47 -34.66
CA ALA A 124 19.69 -72.86 -35.67
C ALA A 124 20.32 -73.02 -37.06
N ALA A 125 21.19 -72.08 -37.46
CA ALA A 125 21.94 -72.17 -38.71
C ALA A 125 22.92 -73.35 -38.75
N ARG A 126 23.40 -73.80 -37.59
CA ARG A 126 24.35 -74.92 -37.45
C ARG A 126 23.70 -76.29 -37.66
N VAL A 127 22.43 -76.46 -37.27
CA VAL A 127 21.68 -77.72 -37.44
C VAL A 127 21.10 -77.89 -38.85
N GLY A 128 21.16 -76.84 -39.69
CA GLY A 128 20.70 -76.89 -41.08
C GLY A 128 19.17 -76.94 -41.18
N ALA A 129 18.63 -77.78 -42.09
CA ALA A 129 17.20 -77.79 -42.44
C ALA A 129 16.25 -78.12 -41.26
N GLU A 130 16.74 -78.73 -40.18
CA GLU A 130 15.96 -79.02 -38.97
C GLU A 130 15.82 -77.77 -38.06
N GLY A 131 16.68 -76.76 -38.25
CA GLY A 131 16.71 -75.52 -37.48
C GLY A 131 15.93 -74.35 -38.09
N ASP A 132 15.43 -74.46 -39.33
CA ASP A 132 14.79 -73.34 -40.05
C ASP A 132 13.62 -72.71 -39.27
N GLY A 133 12.80 -73.53 -38.60
CA GLY A 133 11.70 -73.02 -37.76
C GLY A 133 12.19 -72.31 -36.49
N PHE A 134 13.30 -72.75 -35.91
CA PHE A 134 13.93 -72.09 -34.76
C PHE A 134 14.63 -70.79 -35.15
N ALA A 135 15.21 -70.71 -36.36
CA ALA A 135 15.83 -69.50 -36.87
C ALA A 135 14.81 -68.35 -37.01
N VAL A 136 13.61 -68.64 -37.51
CA VAL A 136 12.53 -67.64 -37.63
C VAL A 136 12.11 -67.10 -36.26
N VAL A 137 11.97 -67.98 -35.26
CA VAL A 137 11.62 -67.55 -33.89
C VAL A 137 12.74 -66.72 -33.27
N ALA A 138 14.00 -67.10 -33.48
CA ALA A 138 15.14 -66.38 -32.95
C ALA A 138 15.25 -64.97 -33.54
N ASP A 139 15.04 -64.79 -34.85
CA ASP A 139 15.01 -63.47 -35.50
C ASP A 139 13.84 -62.59 -35.02
N GLU A 140 12.67 -63.19 -34.76
CA GLU A 140 11.52 -62.46 -34.17
C GLU A 140 11.84 -61.98 -32.75
N VAL A 141 12.39 -62.85 -31.90
CA VAL A 141 12.80 -62.48 -30.53
C VAL A 141 13.88 -61.40 -30.56
N LYS A 142 14.82 -61.48 -31.51
CA LYS A 142 15.85 -60.47 -31.72
C LYS A 142 15.24 -59.11 -32.05
N THR A 143 14.28 -59.09 -32.98
CA THR A 143 13.58 -57.86 -33.39
C THR A 143 12.82 -57.24 -32.21
N LEU A 144 12.09 -58.06 -31.43
CA LEU A 144 11.38 -57.59 -30.23
C LEU A 144 12.34 -57.03 -29.16
N ALA A 145 13.53 -57.60 -29.03
CA ALA A 145 14.55 -57.10 -28.11
C ALA A 145 15.13 -55.75 -28.56
N GLU A 146 15.42 -55.59 -29.86
CA GLU A 146 15.86 -54.31 -30.44
C GLU A 146 14.77 -53.22 -30.30
N GLU A 147 13.50 -53.57 -30.53
CA GLU A 147 12.35 -52.67 -30.30
C GLU A 147 12.21 -52.29 -28.82
N ALA A 148 12.41 -53.23 -27.89
CA ALA A 148 12.36 -52.96 -26.46
C ALA A 148 13.47 -52.00 -26.00
N GLN A 149 14.70 -52.15 -26.49
CA GLN A 149 15.79 -51.18 -26.23
C GLN A 149 15.43 -49.80 -26.73
N GLN A 150 14.90 -49.70 -27.96
CA GLN A 150 14.51 -48.41 -28.52
C GLN A 150 13.42 -47.72 -27.69
N GLN A 151 12.44 -48.47 -27.20
CA GLN A 151 11.41 -47.95 -26.30
C GLN A 151 11.99 -47.53 -24.94
N ALA A 152 12.95 -48.28 -24.39
CA ALA A 152 13.65 -47.90 -23.16
C ALA A 152 14.38 -46.55 -23.33
N THR A 153 15.12 -46.36 -24.42
CA THR A 153 15.77 -45.08 -24.73
C THR A 153 14.77 -43.92 -24.89
N GLU A 154 13.60 -44.18 -25.47
CA GLU A 154 12.55 -43.16 -25.60
C GLU A 154 11.97 -42.78 -24.23
N ILE A 155 11.83 -43.75 -23.31
CA ILE A 155 11.42 -43.50 -21.92
C ILE A 155 12.47 -42.68 -21.17
N GLU A 156 13.77 -43.00 -21.31
CA GLU A 156 14.86 -42.23 -20.69
C GLU A 156 14.81 -40.75 -21.11
N ALA A 157 14.58 -40.48 -22.39
CA ALA A 157 14.48 -39.11 -22.89
C ALA A 157 13.31 -38.33 -22.27
N ILE A 158 12.15 -38.99 -22.09
CA ILE A 158 10.98 -38.39 -21.44
C ILE A 158 11.25 -38.15 -19.95
N VAL A 159 11.92 -39.09 -19.29
CA VAL A 159 12.31 -38.98 -17.87
C VAL A 159 13.25 -37.81 -17.64
N ASP A 160 14.25 -37.64 -18.50
CA ASP A 160 15.18 -36.51 -18.43
C ASP A 160 14.47 -35.16 -18.63
N GLU A 161 13.49 -35.09 -19.54
CA GLU A 161 12.66 -33.89 -19.74
C GLU A 161 11.83 -33.57 -18.47
N VAL A 162 11.17 -34.58 -17.88
CA VAL A 162 10.39 -34.40 -16.65
C VAL A 162 11.28 -34.01 -15.47
N ARG A 163 12.49 -34.55 -15.37
CA ARG A 163 13.48 -34.16 -14.34
C ARG A 163 13.85 -32.69 -14.50
N ALA A 164 14.19 -32.25 -15.71
CA ALA A 164 14.55 -30.86 -15.98
C ALA A 164 13.39 -29.90 -15.65
N ASP A 165 12.16 -30.23 -16.06
CA ASP A 165 10.97 -29.44 -15.73
C ASP A 165 10.74 -29.34 -14.22
N ALA A 166 10.99 -30.43 -13.47
CA ALA A 166 10.86 -30.43 -12.01
C ALA A 166 11.91 -29.53 -11.34
N GLU A 167 13.17 -29.58 -11.80
CA GLU A 167 14.25 -28.70 -11.32
C GLU A 167 13.96 -27.23 -11.58
N ASP A 168 13.50 -26.89 -12.80
CA ASP A 168 13.12 -25.53 -13.17
C ASP A 168 11.95 -25.03 -12.29
N THR A 169 10.95 -25.88 -12.06
CA THR A 169 9.79 -25.54 -11.21
C THR A 169 10.21 -25.28 -9.75
N ILE A 170 11.19 -26.02 -9.22
CA ILE A 170 11.73 -25.78 -7.88
C ILE A 170 12.39 -24.40 -7.80
N ALA A 171 13.22 -24.04 -8.79
CA ALA A 171 13.84 -22.73 -8.84
C ALA A 171 12.79 -21.59 -8.89
N GLU A 172 11.68 -21.79 -9.61
CA GLU A 172 10.56 -20.84 -9.60
C GLU A 172 9.90 -20.73 -8.22
N ILE A 173 9.72 -21.85 -7.51
CA ILE A 173 9.15 -21.86 -6.14
C ILE A 173 10.06 -21.14 -5.15
N GLU A 174 11.38 -21.34 -5.22
CA GLU A 174 12.34 -20.60 -4.38
C GLU A 174 12.24 -19.09 -4.62
N ALA A 175 12.10 -18.67 -5.88
CA ALA A 175 11.91 -17.26 -6.23
C ALA A 175 10.55 -16.71 -5.74
N VAL A 176 9.52 -17.55 -5.65
CA VAL A 176 8.24 -17.19 -5.03
C VAL A 176 8.41 -17.02 -3.52
N ASP A 177 9.13 -17.92 -2.84
CA ASP A 177 9.38 -17.83 -1.40
C ASP A 177 10.08 -16.50 -1.05
N GLU A 178 11.16 -16.14 -1.75
CA GLU A 178 11.88 -14.87 -1.55
C GLU A 178 10.96 -13.65 -1.75
N LYS A 179 10.13 -13.66 -2.80
CA LYS A 179 9.17 -12.58 -3.06
C LYS A 179 8.09 -12.48 -1.99
N THR A 180 7.60 -13.61 -1.49
CA THR A 180 6.59 -13.62 -0.41
C THR A 180 7.18 -13.14 0.91
N GLU A 181 8.44 -13.45 1.21
CA GLU A 181 9.13 -12.92 2.39
C GLU A 181 9.32 -11.40 2.30
N ALA A 182 9.77 -10.90 1.14
CA ALA A 182 9.87 -9.46 0.91
C ALA A 182 8.51 -8.75 1.03
N ALA A 183 7.45 -9.35 0.46
CA ALA A 183 6.09 -8.82 0.57
C ALA A 183 5.60 -8.76 2.03
N ALA A 184 5.84 -9.79 2.83
CA ALA A 184 5.50 -9.80 4.25
C ALA A 184 6.22 -8.69 5.02
N GLY A 185 7.49 -8.42 4.69
CA GLY A 185 8.26 -7.30 5.24
C GLY A 185 7.63 -5.95 4.90
N SER A 186 7.35 -5.69 3.61
CA SER A 186 6.72 -4.44 3.16
C SER A 186 5.33 -4.21 3.75
N ILE A 187 4.54 -5.27 3.93
CA ILE A 187 3.23 -5.17 4.59
C ILE A 187 3.39 -4.75 6.05
N THR A 188 4.39 -5.31 6.75
CA THR A 188 4.67 -4.96 8.15
C THR A 188 5.07 -3.48 8.29
N GLU A 189 5.92 -2.98 7.38
CA GLU A 189 6.30 -1.56 7.33
C GLU A 189 5.08 -0.67 7.04
N THR A 190 4.24 -1.07 6.07
CA THR A 190 3.01 -0.35 5.73
C THR A 190 2.06 -0.24 6.93
N VAL A 191 1.90 -1.29 7.73
CA VAL A 191 1.07 -1.25 8.95
C VAL A 191 1.62 -0.25 9.95
N SER A 192 2.94 -0.19 10.12
CA SER A 192 3.60 0.80 10.99
C SER A 192 3.37 2.23 10.50
N ASP A 193 3.57 2.48 9.21
CA ASP A 193 3.36 3.81 8.62
C ASP A 193 1.90 4.28 8.78
N LEU A 194 0.93 3.36 8.66
CA LEU A 194 -0.48 3.66 8.86
C LEU A 194 -0.81 3.99 10.32
N ASP A 195 -0.13 3.37 11.29
CA ASP A 195 -0.26 3.70 12.72
C ASP A 195 0.26 5.12 13.02
N ASP A 196 1.42 5.47 12.44
CA ASP A 196 2.00 6.80 12.53
C ASP A 196 1.09 7.87 11.89
N ILE A 197 0.47 7.56 10.74
CA ILE A 197 -0.51 8.44 10.09
C ILE A 197 -1.74 8.65 10.96
N ALA A 198 -2.30 7.58 11.54
CA ALA A 198 -3.46 7.68 12.42
C ALA A 198 -3.15 8.53 13.66
N THR A 199 -1.99 8.30 14.28
CA THR A 199 -1.51 9.08 15.43
C THR A 199 -1.35 10.56 15.06
N SER A 200 -0.70 10.87 13.94
CA SER A 200 -0.50 12.24 13.47
C SER A 200 -1.83 12.95 13.17
N ALA A 201 -2.82 12.22 12.66
CA ALA A 201 -4.16 12.77 12.41
C ALA A 201 -4.90 13.10 13.72
N VAL A 202 -4.77 12.26 14.76
CA VAL A 202 -5.31 12.55 16.10
C VAL A 202 -4.66 13.78 16.72
N GLU A 203 -3.33 13.91 16.62
CA GLU A 203 -2.60 15.09 17.11
C GLU A 203 -3.00 16.37 16.36
N THR A 204 -3.24 16.26 15.05
CA THR A 204 -3.74 17.35 14.22
C THR A 204 -5.15 17.78 14.65
N SER A 205 -6.05 16.83 14.88
CA SER A 205 -7.41 17.10 15.38
C SER A 205 -7.36 17.86 16.72
N ALA A 206 -6.53 17.41 17.67
CA ALA A 206 -6.36 18.09 18.95
C ALA A 206 -5.81 19.53 18.81
N SER A 207 -4.85 19.73 17.90
CA SER A 207 -4.30 21.07 17.61
C SER A 207 -5.35 21.99 16.97
N VAL A 208 -6.20 21.43 16.12
CA VAL A 208 -7.30 22.15 15.48
C VAL A 208 -8.38 22.55 16.48
N ASP A 209 -8.67 21.70 17.47
CA ASP A 209 -9.59 22.05 18.57
C ASP A 209 -9.05 23.24 19.39
N GLU A 210 -7.75 23.29 19.69
CA GLU A 210 -7.12 24.43 20.37
C GLU A 210 -7.22 25.73 19.53
N VAL A 211 -7.06 25.63 18.21
CA VAL A 211 -7.26 26.76 17.29
C VAL A 211 -8.71 27.21 17.29
N ALA A 212 -9.69 26.29 17.29
CA ALA A 212 -11.10 26.62 17.34
C ALA A 212 -11.47 27.34 18.64
N ASP A 213 -10.99 26.84 19.79
CA ASP A 213 -11.18 27.47 21.10
C ASP A 213 -10.59 28.90 21.15
N THR A 214 -9.37 29.06 20.62
CA THR A 214 -8.70 30.38 20.54
C THR A 214 -9.46 31.33 19.61
N THR A 215 -9.97 30.82 18.49
CA THR A 215 -10.76 31.60 17.52
C THR A 215 -12.06 32.08 18.15
N GLN A 216 -12.73 31.24 18.92
CA GLN A 216 -13.94 31.61 19.65
C GLN A 216 -13.66 32.68 20.70
N ALA A 217 -12.58 32.54 21.47
CA ALA A 217 -12.18 33.58 22.43
C ALA A 217 -11.88 34.92 21.73
N PHE A 218 -11.23 34.89 20.56
CA PHE A 218 -10.98 36.09 19.78
C PHE A 218 -12.26 36.72 19.23
N ALA A 219 -13.25 35.91 18.86
CA ALA A 219 -14.58 36.38 18.46
C ALA A 219 -15.27 37.17 19.58
N ASP A 220 -15.23 36.64 20.80
CA ASP A 220 -15.81 37.29 21.98
C ASP A 220 -15.10 38.63 22.29
N ASP A 221 -13.77 38.69 22.12
CA ASP A 221 -12.98 39.92 22.28
C ASP A 221 -13.32 40.98 21.21
N VAL A 222 -13.48 40.57 19.95
CA VAL A 222 -13.86 41.46 18.84
C VAL A 222 -15.26 42.03 19.05
N ASP A 223 -16.24 41.21 19.47
CA ASP A 223 -17.59 41.67 19.80
C ASP A 223 -17.56 42.69 20.96
N GLY A 224 -16.78 42.39 22.01
CA GLY A 224 -16.58 43.30 23.13
C GLY A 224 -15.92 44.64 22.74
N LEU A 225 -14.98 44.62 21.79
CA LEU A 225 -14.38 45.84 21.23
C LEU A 225 -15.38 46.61 20.36
N ALA A 226 -16.16 45.92 19.53
CA ALA A 226 -17.17 46.53 18.68
C ALA A 226 -18.21 47.30 19.52
N SER A 227 -18.69 46.72 20.62
CA SER A 227 -19.58 47.41 21.56
C SER A 227 -18.95 48.68 22.13
N LYS A 228 -17.67 48.63 22.56
CA LYS A 228 -16.95 49.80 23.09
C LYS A 228 -16.74 50.89 22.06
N VAL A 229 -16.48 50.53 20.80
CA VAL A 229 -16.34 51.47 19.68
C VAL A 229 -17.68 52.15 19.39
N ILE A 230 -18.78 51.40 19.37
CA ILE A 230 -20.14 51.96 19.22
C ILE A 230 -20.44 52.96 20.35
N ASP A 231 -20.14 52.60 21.60
CA ASP A 231 -20.33 53.49 22.74
C ASP A 231 -19.47 54.76 22.63
N ALA A 232 -18.23 54.65 22.17
CA ALA A 232 -17.33 55.79 21.96
C ALA A 232 -17.80 56.70 20.82
N ILE A 233 -18.35 56.15 19.74
CA ILE A 233 -18.95 56.92 18.64
C ILE A 233 -20.15 57.71 19.15
N ASN A 234 -21.02 57.08 19.95
CA ASN A 234 -22.18 57.76 20.54
C ASN A 234 -21.75 58.92 21.44
N GLN A 235 -20.74 58.72 22.29
CA GLN A 235 -20.18 59.78 23.14
C GLN A 235 -19.53 60.91 22.33
N ALA A 236 -18.82 60.60 21.25
CA ALA A 236 -18.22 61.60 20.38
C ALA A 236 -19.28 62.46 19.67
N ASN A 237 -20.38 61.86 19.22
CA ASN A 237 -21.50 62.58 18.62
C ASN A 237 -22.22 63.48 19.63
N GLU A 238 -22.44 63.01 20.86
CA GLU A 238 -23.03 63.82 21.94
C GLU A 238 -22.13 65.02 22.29
N LEU A 239 -20.81 64.84 22.30
CA LEU A 239 -19.85 65.93 22.50
C LEU A 239 -19.86 66.95 21.34
N ASP A 240 -19.95 66.50 20.09
CA ASP A 240 -20.04 67.38 18.92
C ASP A 240 -21.31 68.26 18.98
N GLU A 241 -22.45 67.68 19.38
CA GLU A 241 -23.70 68.44 19.60
C GLU A 241 -23.59 69.47 20.73
N LEU A 242 -22.92 69.13 21.82
CA LEU A 242 -22.72 70.04 22.97
C LEU A 242 -21.76 71.19 22.65
N VAL A 243 -20.74 70.96 21.81
CA VAL A 243 -19.79 71.99 21.37
C VAL A 243 -20.43 72.89 20.31
N GLY A 244 -21.20 72.33 19.36
CA GLY A 244 -21.91 73.10 18.33
C GLY A 244 -23.07 73.97 18.85
N GLN A 245 -23.53 73.77 20.08
CA GLN A 245 -24.58 74.57 20.74
C GLN A 245 -24.05 75.77 21.57
N ARG A 246 -22.73 75.94 21.70
CA ARG A 246 -22.09 77.05 22.44
C ARG A 246 -21.61 78.17 21.53
#